data_AF-A0A817Z4B1-F1
#
_entry.id   AF-A0A817Z4B1-F1
#
_cell.length_a   1.000
_cell.length_b   1.000
_cell.length_c   1.000
_cell.angle_alpha   90.00
_cell.angle_beta   90.00
_cell.angle_gamma   90.00
#
_symmetry.space_group_name_H-M   'P 1'
#
loop_
_entity.id
_entity.type
_entity.pdbx_description
1 polymer ?
#
loop_
_entity_poly.entity_id
_entity_poly.type
_entity_poly.pdbx_seq_one_letter_code
_entity_poly.pdbx_strand_id
1 'polypeptide(L)'
;MRRVSIRLIVSAIALSVCFFVLIFIIINVNDHTEHLELPPYKCECPLVVEPGSKAEKLVVPKIEAPSISKMDTASNSTQTMPPLPICRPVDKSQPVQRAIIIYYPHHQSEYFFPEVRWLYRSWAEMLRDQPPTWRTDFLIFSYNLSIEFQRLGCVNHIRKTKDEPSVCRLFLYVPIQFRVKAVTENNYQHAFDHIRDFSKTTNQKIEEIVTLPKTNDPMIYDVRRSENLYTHLRTYGYIDSINTIFEGYKTFKMYDFVLRTDIDVFIYRHFGHYIPANCTLITGGGGYGTDFNRRKLRRIARDMDFAHVGLSGMGSTWYGSAYDGYLVANQTLNGMLWLAQYEFATPERESKLGTLMWPQWHYGVLLLYGQHLAINHLVGTNQIRIRIGSDLLDQSTTDATTPYVQQGTRLNLHCWHTDNRFSKFAFKMGHYKQAELEKYRNDTTAQAYAMRMALESKYMTLEHMASLVQNISTSS
;
A
#
# COMPACT_ATOMS: atom_id res chain seq x y z
N MET A 1 -69.62 12.86 -26.36
CA MET A 1 -68.74 12.77 -25.17
C MET A 1 -67.48 12.00 -25.54
N ARG A 2 -66.35 12.69 -25.78
CA ARG A 2 -65.07 12.04 -26.14
C ARG A 2 -64.40 11.51 -24.88
N ARG A 3 -64.09 10.20 -24.86
CA ARG A 3 -63.35 9.54 -23.76
C ARG A 3 -61.93 10.11 -23.73
N VAL A 4 -61.65 10.95 -22.73
CA VAL A 4 -60.26 11.36 -22.42
C VAL A 4 -59.53 10.12 -21.90
N SER A 5 -58.44 9.76 -22.58
CA SER A 5 -57.62 8.61 -22.21
C SER A 5 -57.02 8.82 -20.82
N ILE A 6 -57.22 7.86 -19.92
CA ILE A 6 -56.64 7.86 -18.57
C ILE A 6 -55.12 8.06 -18.60
N ARG A 7 -54.44 7.63 -19.68
CA ARG A 7 -52.99 7.85 -19.88
C ARG A 7 -52.61 9.33 -19.98
N LEU A 8 -53.47 10.17 -20.55
CA LEU A 8 -53.24 11.63 -20.64
C LEU A 8 -53.36 12.30 -19.28
N ILE A 9 -54.30 11.84 -18.45
CA ILE A 9 -54.49 12.34 -17.09
C ILE A 9 -53.30 11.95 -16.20
N VAL A 10 -52.86 10.69 -16.28
CA VAL A 10 -51.71 10.21 -15.51
C VAL A 10 -50.42 10.93 -15.93
N SER A 11 -50.23 11.19 -17.22
CA SER A 11 -49.06 11.93 -17.73
C SER A 11 -49.07 13.39 -17.27
N ALA A 12 -50.23 14.04 -17.25
CA ALA A 12 -50.38 15.41 -16.77
C ALA A 12 -50.10 15.53 -15.25
N ILE A 13 -50.54 14.54 -14.46
CA ILE A 13 -50.26 14.48 -13.02
C ILE A 13 -48.76 14.27 -12.78
N ALA A 14 -48.11 13.37 -13.51
CA ALA A 14 -46.67 13.12 -13.36
C ALA A 14 -45.82 14.36 -13.70
N LEU A 15 -46.19 15.09 -14.76
CA LEU A 15 -45.55 16.36 -15.14
C LEU A 15 -45.74 17.43 -14.07
N SER A 16 -46.94 17.53 -13.49
CA SER A 16 -47.24 18.48 -12.42
C SER A 16 -46.40 18.18 -11.16
N VAL A 17 -46.31 16.91 -10.76
CA VAL A 17 -45.48 16.49 -9.60
C VAL A 17 -44.00 16.78 -9.85
N CYS A 18 -43.47 16.50 -11.05
CA CYS A 18 -42.08 16.82 -11.38
C CYS A 18 -41.81 18.33 -11.33
N PHE A 19 -42.77 19.15 -11.78
CA PHE A 19 -42.66 20.61 -11.74
C PHE A 19 -42.63 21.15 -10.31
N PHE A 20 -43.49 20.63 -9.42
CA PHE A 20 -43.48 21.04 -8.01
C PHE A 20 -42.22 20.58 -7.26
N VAL A 21 -41.69 19.38 -7.56
CA VAL A 21 -40.41 18.93 -6.99
C VAL A 21 -39.24 19.80 -7.46
N LEU A 22 -39.22 20.18 -8.74
CA LEU A 22 -38.18 21.06 -9.27
C LEU A 22 -38.24 22.46 -8.65
N ILE A 23 -39.44 23.02 -8.47
CA ILE A 23 -39.63 24.30 -7.76
C ILE A 23 -39.18 24.18 -6.31
N PHE A 24 -39.50 23.08 -5.62
CA PHE A 24 -39.09 22.88 -4.23
C PHE A 24 -37.56 22.77 -4.09
N ILE A 25 -36.88 22.16 -5.05
CA ILE A 25 -35.41 22.10 -5.09
C ILE A 25 -34.84 23.51 -5.36
N ILE A 26 -35.38 24.26 -6.32
CA ILE A 26 -34.90 25.61 -6.63
C ILE A 26 -35.08 26.56 -5.43
N ILE A 27 -36.21 26.47 -4.72
CA ILE A 27 -36.47 27.29 -3.53
C ILE A 27 -35.51 26.92 -2.39
N ASN A 28 -35.25 25.63 -2.15
CA ASN A 28 -34.33 25.21 -1.08
C ASN A 28 -32.84 25.40 -1.43
N VAL A 29 -32.47 25.45 -2.71
CA VAL A 29 -31.08 25.70 -3.13
C VAL A 29 -30.74 27.20 -3.09
N ASN A 30 -31.73 28.09 -3.25
CA ASN A 30 -31.51 29.54 -3.16
C ASN A 30 -31.49 30.11 -1.72
N ASP A 31 -31.85 29.32 -0.71
CA ASP A 31 -31.90 29.78 0.70
C ASP A 31 -30.56 29.58 1.46
N HIS A 32 -29.50 29.15 0.74
CA HIS A 32 -28.16 28.98 1.31
C HIS A 32 -27.05 29.78 0.61
N THR A 33 -27.41 30.78 -0.21
CA THR A 33 -26.48 31.84 -0.64
C THR A 33 -26.68 33.10 0.19
N GLU A 34 -26.41 33.01 1.51
CA GLU A 34 -25.99 34.19 2.26
C GLU A 34 -24.49 34.40 2.05
N HIS A 35 -24.16 35.56 1.50
CA HIS A 35 -22.81 36.10 1.47
C HIS A 35 -22.32 36.30 2.91
N LEU A 36 -21.60 35.32 3.45
CA LEU A 36 -20.70 35.53 4.58
C LEU A 36 -19.46 36.27 4.06
N GLU A 37 -19.54 37.60 4.01
CA GLU A 37 -18.34 38.45 4.05
C GLU A 37 -17.64 38.16 5.38
N LEU A 38 -16.57 37.36 5.32
CA LEU A 38 -15.66 37.21 6.44
C LEU A 38 -15.01 38.58 6.70
N PRO A 39 -15.04 39.10 7.95
CA PRO A 39 -14.31 40.31 8.27
C PRO A 39 -12.81 40.06 8.04
N PRO A 40 -12.03 41.09 7.68
CA PRO A 40 -10.59 40.93 7.52
C PRO A 40 -10.01 40.41 8.84
N TYR A 41 -9.51 39.17 8.81
CA TYR A 41 -8.73 38.61 9.90
C TYR A 41 -7.46 39.46 10.07
N LYS A 42 -7.53 40.46 10.96
CA LYS A 42 -6.35 40.99 11.63
C LYS A 42 -5.88 39.91 12.58
N CYS A 43 -5.02 39.03 12.10
CA CYS A 43 -4.11 38.31 12.98
C CYS A 43 -3.18 39.35 13.61
N GLU A 44 -3.53 39.84 14.80
CA GLU A 44 -2.52 40.34 15.71
C GLU A 44 -1.68 39.13 16.13
N CYS A 45 -0.60 38.89 15.38
CA CYS A 45 0.49 38.08 15.88
C CYS A 45 0.93 38.68 17.22
N PRO A 46 1.11 37.88 18.29
CA PRO A 46 1.81 38.39 19.46
C PRO A 46 3.19 38.86 18.97
N LEU A 47 3.43 40.15 19.13
CA LEU A 47 4.72 40.77 18.90
C LEU A 47 5.79 39.93 19.59
N VAL A 48 6.89 39.73 18.86
CA VAL A 48 8.13 39.16 19.36
C VAL A 48 8.43 39.79 20.72
N VAL A 49 8.28 38.99 21.78
CA VAL A 49 8.72 39.38 23.12
C VAL A 49 10.23 39.49 23.04
N GLU A 50 10.74 40.69 23.31
CA GLU A 50 12.18 40.93 23.46
C GLU A 50 12.78 39.95 24.49
N PRO A 51 14.05 39.52 24.29
CA PRO A 51 14.68 38.53 25.16
C PRO A 51 14.98 39.15 26.53
N GLY A 52 14.03 39.04 27.47
CA GLY A 52 14.20 39.68 28.79
C GLY A 52 13.26 39.26 29.92
N SER A 53 12.23 38.44 29.71
CA SER A 53 11.31 38.05 30.80
C SER A 53 11.38 36.56 31.10
N LYS A 54 11.68 36.23 32.37
CA LYS A 54 11.74 34.89 32.96
C LYS A 54 10.50 34.07 32.59
N ALA A 55 10.66 33.15 31.64
CA ALA A 55 9.66 32.13 31.36
C ALA A 55 9.57 31.19 32.57
N GLU A 56 8.42 31.22 33.23
CA GLU A 56 8.04 30.25 34.23
C GLU A 56 8.06 28.88 33.54
N LYS A 57 8.94 27.99 33.99
CA LYS A 57 9.10 26.64 33.44
C LYS A 57 7.78 25.91 33.60
N LEU A 58 7.01 25.81 32.52
CA LEU A 58 5.96 24.80 32.43
C LEU A 58 6.67 23.44 32.35
N VAL A 59 6.94 22.86 33.52
CA VAL A 59 7.43 21.50 33.65
C VAL A 59 6.27 20.60 33.23
N VAL A 60 6.23 20.25 31.94
CA VAL A 60 5.44 19.11 31.49
C VAL A 60 6.00 17.90 32.24
N PRO A 61 5.22 17.22 33.09
CA PRO A 61 5.73 16.07 33.82
C PRO A 61 6.22 15.06 32.79
N LYS A 62 7.50 14.69 32.92
CA LYS A 62 8.09 13.59 32.19
C LYS A 62 7.24 12.36 32.52
N ILE A 63 6.41 11.91 31.58
CA ILE A 63 5.80 10.60 31.70
C ILE A 63 7.00 9.65 31.65
N GLU A 64 7.36 9.12 32.81
CA GLU A 64 8.34 8.06 32.89
C GLU A 64 7.82 6.92 32.01
N ALA A 65 8.58 6.60 30.96
CA ALA A 65 8.36 5.34 30.26
C ALA A 65 8.40 4.25 31.35
N PRO A 66 7.37 3.38 31.42
CA PRO A 66 7.34 2.35 32.46
C PRO A 66 8.64 1.56 32.41
N SER A 67 9.25 1.36 33.58
CA SER A 67 10.38 0.44 33.71
C SER A 67 9.99 -0.88 33.06
N ILE A 68 10.82 -1.36 32.15
CA ILE A 68 10.64 -2.63 31.44
C ILE A 68 10.73 -3.76 32.47
N SER A 69 9.61 -4.01 33.14
CA SER A 69 9.32 -5.24 33.83
C SER A 69 7.94 -5.65 33.33
N LYS A 70 7.94 -6.62 32.41
CA LYS A 70 6.77 -7.35 31.91
C LYS A 70 5.91 -6.63 30.87
N MET A 71 6.51 -6.26 29.74
CA MET A 71 5.99 -6.90 28.52
C MET A 71 6.47 -8.34 28.64
N ASP A 72 5.61 -9.25 29.12
CA ASP A 72 5.94 -10.66 29.23
C ASP A 72 6.55 -11.12 27.92
N THR A 73 7.85 -11.42 27.99
CA THR A 73 8.63 -12.16 27.03
C THR A 73 7.85 -13.42 26.72
N ALA A 74 7.15 -13.42 25.58
CA ALA A 74 6.67 -14.64 24.98
C ALA A 74 7.89 -15.54 24.75
N SER A 75 8.00 -16.56 25.58
CA SER A 75 9.03 -17.61 25.57
C SER A 75 10.48 -17.14 25.62
N ASN A 76 11.11 -17.31 26.79
CA ASN A 76 12.50 -17.77 26.87
C ASN A 76 12.59 -19.19 26.28
N SER A 77 12.38 -19.30 24.97
CA SER A 77 13.05 -20.34 24.20
C SER A 77 14.20 -19.63 23.53
N THR A 78 15.43 -19.95 23.93
CA THR A 78 16.60 -19.85 23.06
C THR A 78 16.39 -20.80 21.88
N GLN A 79 15.38 -20.54 21.07
CA GLN A 79 15.36 -20.97 19.68
C GLN A 79 16.37 -20.07 19.01
N THR A 80 17.59 -20.58 18.86
CA THR A 80 18.47 -20.15 17.79
C THR A 80 17.62 -20.06 16.54
N MET A 81 17.34 -18.84 16.08
CA MET A 81 16.63 -18.66 14.82
C MET A 81 17.37 -19.51 13.79
N PRO A 82 16.66 -20.37 13.04
CA PRO A 82 17.31 -21.18 12.02
C PRO A 82 18.17 -20.24 11.16
N PRO A 83 19.40 -20.64 10.80
CA PRO A 83 20.27 -19.81 10.01
C PRO A 83 19.49 -19.32 8.80
N LEU A 84 19.60 -18.02 8.51
CA LEU A 84 18.92 -17.35 7.40
C LEU A 84 18.96 -18.30 6.20
N PRO A 85 17.81 -18.66 5.57
CA PRO A 85 17.87 -19.45 4.35
C PRO A 85 18.81 -18.73 3.40
N ILE A 86 19.91 -19.42 3.06
CA ILE A 86 21.00 -18.82 2.30
C ILE A 86 20.41 -18.40 0.97
N CYS A 87 20.18 -17.09 0.80
CA CYS A 87 19.87 -16.57 -0.51
C CYS A 87 21.08 -16.91 -1.40
N ARG A 88 20.81 -17.59 -2.50
CA ARG A 88 21.84 -17.99 -3.46
C ARG A 88 21.90 -16.91 -4.53
N PRO A 89 23.08 -16.38 -4.88
CA PRO A 89 23.22 -15.54 -6.06
C PRO A 89 22.61 -16.26 -7.24
N VAL A 90 21.55 -15.67 -7.82
CA VAL A 90 20.87 -16.28 -8.95
C VAL A 90 21.56 -15.79 -10.22
N ASP A 91 22.14 -16.72 -10.97
CA ASP A 91 22.64 -16.43 -12.31
C ASP A 91 21.43 -16.12 -13.20
N LYS A 92 21.52 -15.05 -14.01
CA LYS A 92 20.46 -14.64 -14.94
C LYS A 92 20.14 -15.73 -15.97
N SER A 93 21.05 -16.68 -16.20
CA SER A 93 20.84 -17.86 -17.05
C SER A 93 19.85 -18.88 -16.46
N GLN A 94 19.59 -18.83 -15.15
CA GLN A 94 18.73 -19.79 -14.44
C GLN A 94 17.27 -19.33 -14.40
N PRO A 95 16.31 -20.25 -14.26
CA PRO A 95 14.92 -19.88 -14.03
C PRO A 95 14.73 -19.12 -12.71
N VAL A 96 14.07 -17.96 -12.77
CA VAL A 96 13.81 -17.09 -11.62
C VAL A 96 12.31 -16.91 -11.41
N GLN A 97 11.85 -17.12 -10.17
CA GLN A 97 10.47 -16.87 -9.77
C GLN A 97 10.40 -15.60 -8.94
N ARG A 98 9.55 -14.66 -9.37
CA ARG A 98 9.34 -13.37 -8.73
C ARG A 98 7.87 -13.13 -8.46
N ALA A 99 7.59 -12.31 -7.46
CA ALA A 99 6.25 -11.83 -7.20
C ALA A 99 6.24 -10.31 -7.00
N ILE A 100 5.25 -9.63 -7.55
CA ILE A 100 4.91 -8.24 -7.20
C ILE A 100 3.69 -8.31 -6.29
N ILE A 101 3.81 -7.79 -5.08
CA ILE A 101 2.83 -7.97 -4.02
C ILE A 101 2.20 -6.62 -3.64
N ILE A 102 0.87 -6.58 -3.65
CA ILE A 102 0.07 -5.45 -3.15
C ILE A 102 -1.03 -5.92 -2.19
N TYR A 103 -1.41 -5.02 -1.28
CA TYR A 103 -2.69 -5.09 -0.59
C TYR A 103 -3.72 -4.23 -1.34
N TYR A 104 -4.92 -4.75 -1.56
CA TYR A 104 -6.02 -4.06 -2.20
C TYR A 104 -7.18 -3.80 -1.22
N PRO A 105 -7.46 -2.55 -0.85
CA PRO A 105 -8.56 -2.20 0.05
C PRO A 105 -9.91 -2.25 -0.70
N HIS A 106 -10.49 -3.44 -0.84
CA HIS A 106 -11.73 -3.66 -1.59
C HIS A 106 -12.90 -2.74 -1.18
N HIS A 107 -12.99 -2.36 0.10
CA HIS A 107 -14.00 -1.43 0.60
C HIS A 107 -13.90 0.01 0.02
N GLN A 108 -12.80 0.33 -0.66
CA GLN A 108 -12.54 1.58 -1.37
C GLN A 108 -12.30 1.32 -2.87
N SER A 109 -12.99 0.32 -3.44
CA SER A 109 -12.79 -0.15 -4.82
C SER A 109 -12.88 0.99 -5.85
N GLU A 110 -13.87 1.87 -5.74
CA GLU A 110 -14.04 2.99 -6.68
C GLU A 110 -12.80 3.91 -6.75
N TYR A 111 -12.11 4.08 -5.62
CA TYR A 111 -10.95 4.94 -5.51
C TYR A 111 -9.65 4.26 -5.98
N PHE A 112 -9.46 2.97 -5.65
CA PHE A 112 -8.20 2.25 -5.87
C PHE A 112 -8.19 1.34 -7.10
N PHE A 113 -9.34 0.89 -7.60
CA PHE A 113 -9.37 0.01 -8.78
C PHE A 113 -8.76 0.66 -10.03
N PRO A 114 -8.95 1.97 -10.32
CA PRO A 114 -8.24 2.62 -11.41
C PRO A 114 -6.71 2.51 -11.27
N GLU A 115 -6.20 2.51 -10.04
CA GLU A 115 -4.77 2.40 -9.77
C GLU A 115 -4.25 0.98 -10.03
N VAL A 116 -4.99 -0.02 -9.55
CA VAL A 116 -4.72 -1.43 -9.86
C VAL A 116 -4.68 -1.67 -11.36
N ARG A 117 -5.56 -1.05 -12.14
CA ARG A 117 -5.60 -1.22 -13.60
C ARG A 117 -4.31 -0.74 -14.26
N TRP A 118 -3.80 0.44 -13.92
CA TRP A 118 -2.55 0.92 -14.51
C TRP A 118 -1.34 0.12 -14.02
N LEU A 119 -1.36 -0.34 -12.77
CA LEU A 119 -0.31 -1.18 -12.21
C LEU A 119 -0.27 -2.52 -12.95
N TYR A 120 -1.42 -3.18 -13.09
CA TYR A 120 -1.58 -4.40 -13.88
C TYR A 120 -1.11 -4.21 -15.33
N ARG A 121 -1.53 -3.11 -15.98
CA ARG A 121 -1.12 -2.80 -17.36
C ARG A 121 0.40 -2.62 -17.49
N SER A 122 1.03 -1.96 -16.54
CA SER A 122 2.48 -1.77 -16.51
C SER A 122 3.25 -3.07 -16.21
N TRP A 123 2.70 -3.94 -15.36
CA TRP A 123 3.21 -5.29 -15.17
C TRP A 123 3.14 -6.10 -16.47
N ALA A 124 1.99 -6.10 -17.16
CA ALA A 124 1.84 -6.77 -18.46
C ALA A 124 2.82 -6.22 -19.52
N GLU A 125 3.12 -4.92 -19.50
CA GLU A 125 4.15 -4.34 -20.36
C GLU A 125 5.55 -4.88 -20.02
N MET A 126 5.90 -4.90 -18.73
CA MET A 126 7.19 -5.39 -18.25
C MET A 126 7.41 -6.87 -18.58
N LEU A 127 6.35 -7.70 -18.54
CA LEU A 127 6.43 -9.11 -18.90
C LEU A 127 6.89 -9.34 -20.34
N ARG A 128 6.69 -8.38 -21.26
CA ARG A 128 7.15 -8.50 -22.66
C ARG A 128 8.67 -8.49 -22.77
N ASP A 129 9.33 -7.83 -21.82
CA ASP A 129 10.78 -7.71 -21.78
C ASP A 129 11.40 -8.75 -20.83
N GLN A 130 10.63 -9.50 -20.04
CA GLN A 130 11.24 -10.46 -19.11
C GLN A 130 11.94 -11.61 -19.87
N PRO A 131 13.06 -12.16 -19.36
CA PRO A 131 13.68 -13.35 -19.94
C PRO A 131 12.72 -14.55 -20.01
N PRO A 132 12.80 -15.41 -21.05
CA PRO A 132 11.86 -16.53 -21.24
C PRO A 132 11.83 -17.55 -20.10
N THR A 133 12.90 -17.68 -19.33
CA THR A 133 12.99 -18.61 -18.18
C THR A 133 12.51 -17.97 -16.87
N TRP A 134 12.19 -16.67 -16.87
CA TRP A 134 11.75 -15.95 -15.68
C TRP A 134 10.23 -15.92 -15.59
N ARG A 135 9.71 -15.90 -14.37
CA ARG A 135 8.28 -15.80 -14.08
C ARG A 135 8.06 -14.71 -13.04
N THR A 136 7.09 -13.85 -13.28
CA THR A 136 6.78 -12.72 -12.40
C THR A 136 5.28 -12.67 -12.15
N ASP A 137 4.83 -13.29 -11.06
CA ASP A 137 3.40 -13.30 -10.70
C ASP A 137 2.99 -11.97 -10.05
N PHE A 138 1.73 -11.58 -10.24
CA PHE A 138 1.15 -10.39 -9.60
C PHE A 138 0.21 -10.82 -8.48
N LEU A 139 0.63 -10.65 -7.24
CA LEU A 139 -0.05 -11.13 -6.04
C LEU A 139 -0.85 -10.01 -5.38
N ILE A 140 -2.14 -10.24 -5.22
CA ILE A 140 -3.08 -9.29 -4.68
C ILE A 140 -3.72 -9.88 -3.44
N PHE A 141 -3.58 -9.20 -2.31
CA PHE A 141 -4.28 -9.54 -1.07
C PHE A 141 -5.51 -8.64 -0.93
N SER A 142 -6.71 -9.21 -0.86
CA SER A 142 -7.97 -8.46 -0.87
C SER A 142 -9.00 -9.10 0.06
N TYR A 143 -9.93 -8.31 0.59
CA TYR A 143 -11.04 -8.87 1.40
C TYR A 143 -12.06 -9.69 0.59
N ASN A 144 -12.04 -9.57 -0.75
CA ASN A 144 -13.03 -10.20 -1.62
C ASN A 144 -12.41 -10.68 -2.95
N LEU A 145 -12.96 -11.77 -3.50
CA LEU A 145 -12.67 -12.28 -4.86
C LEU A 145 -13.54 -11.57 -5.90
N SER A 146 -13.32 -10.27 -6.07
CA SER A 146 -14.19 -9.44 -6.90
C SER A 146 -14.24 -9.91 -8.37
N ILE A 147 -15.40 -9.72 -9.02
CA ILE A 147 -15.61 -10.12 -10.42
C ILE A 147 -14.61 -9.42 -11.36
N GLU A 148 -14.17 -8.21 -11.01
CA GLU A 148 -13.20 -7.47 -11.79
C GLU A 148 -11.84 -8.19 -11.85
N PHE A 149 -11.40 -8.80 -10.76
CA PHE A 149 -10.16 -9.59 -10.77
C PHE A 149 -10.31 -10.91 -11.54
N GLN A 150 -11.48 -11.54 -11.48
CA GLN A 150 -11.76 -12.71 -12.31
C GLN A 150 -11.70 -12.37 -13.80
N ARG A 151 -12.24 -11.20 -14.18
CA ARG A 151 -12.17 -10.66 -15.55
C ARG A 151 -10.76 -10.25 -15.97
N LEU A 152 -9.88 -9.92 -15.01
CA LEU A 152 -8.44 -9.74 -15.21
C LEU A 152 -7.67 -11.08 -15.30
N GLY A 153 -8.36 -12.22 -15.25
CA GLY A 153 -7.75 -13.55 -15.33
C GLY A 153 -7.00 -13.95 -14.05
N CYS A 154 -7.27 -13.32 -12.91
CA CYS A 154 -6.62 -13.66 -11.65
C CYS A 154 -7.11 -15.00 -11.12
N VAL A 155 -6.18 -15.82 -10.63
CA VAL A 155 -6.44 -17.15 -10.06
C VAL A 155 -6.24 -17.17 -8.55
N ASN A 156 -6.95 -18.04 -7.83
CA ASN A 156 -6.82 -18.19 -6.38
C ASN A 156 -6.14 -19.53 -6.05
N HIS A 157 -4.84 -19.64 -6.34
CA HIS A 157 -4.02 -20.75 -5.87
C HIS A 157 -2.55 -20.32 -5.76
N ILE A 158 -1.82 -20.94 -4.83
CA ILE A 158 -0.37 -20.78 -4.75
C ILE A 158 0.26 -21.42 -5.97
N ARG A 159 1.31 -20.78 -6.51
CA ARG A 159 2.20 -21.41 -7.47
C ARG A 159 2.69 -22.76 -6.89
N LYS A 160 2.77 -23.78 -7.72
CA LYS A 160 3.22 -25.13 -7.35
C LYS A 160 4.57 -25.43 -7.97
N THR A 161 4.82 -24.95 -9.19
CA THR A 161 6.08 -25.23 -9.92
C THR A 161 6.74 -23.96 -10.46
N LYS A 162 8.02 -24.10 -10.83
CA LYS A 162 8.81 -23.04 -11.46
C LYS A 162 8.35 -22.75 -12.90
N ASP A 163 7.74 -23.74 -13.56
CA ASP A 163 7.38 -23.68 -14.97
C ASP A 163 6.04 -22.98 -15.23
N GLU A 164 5.18 -22.88 -14.21
CA GLU A 164 3.91 -22.17 -14.34
C GLU A 164 4.11 -20.76 -14.93
N PRO A 165 3.27 -20.32 -15.88
CA PRO A 165 3.39 -19.01 -16.50
C PRO A 165 3.20 -17.88 -15.49
N SER A 166 3.58 -16.65 -15.88
CA SER A 166 3.35 -15.47 -15.06
C SER A 166 1.85 -15.19 -15.00
N VAL A 167 1.26 -15.19 -13.81
CA VAL A 167 -0.20 -14.99 -13.64
C VAL A 167 -0.53 -14.01 -12.53
N CYS A 168 -1.71 -13.38 -12.64
CA CYS A 168 -2.29 -12.66 -11.52
C CYS A 168 -2.84 -13.67 -10.50
N ARG A 169 -2.51 -13.50 -9.23
CA ARG A 169 -2.99 -14.34 -8.14
C ARG A 169 -3.72 -13.48 -7.11
N LEU A 170 -4.96 -13.86 -6.78
CA LEU A 170 -5.79 -13.15 -5.81
C LEU A 170 -5.96 -14.02 -4.57
N PHE A 171 -5.47 -13.52 -3.45
CA PHE A 171 -5.62 -14.14 -2.15
C PHE A 171 -6.59 -13.33 -1.31
N LEU A 172 -7.58 -14.00 -0.71
CA LEU A 172 -8.42 -13.36 0.29
C LEU A 172 -7.58 -12.92 1.48
N TYR A 173 -7.94 -11.90 2.22
CA TYR A 173 -7.24 -11.43 3.42
C TYR A 173 -8.20 -10.57 4.25
N VAL A 174 -8.22 -10.72 5.58
CA VAL A 174 -9.08 -9.90 6.44
C VAL A 174 -8.31 -8.70 6.99
N PRO A 175 -8.64 -7.47 6.55
CA PRO A 175 -8.04 -6.23 7.03
C PRO A 175 -8.14 -6.09 8.55
N ILE A 176 -7.12 -5.50 9.18
CA ILE A 176 -7.11 -5.27 10.63
C ILE A 176 -8.40 -4.57 11.08
N GLN A 177 -8.87 -3.57 10.33
CA GLN A 177 -10.08 -2.82 10.67
C GLN A 177 -11.36 -3.64 10.76
N PHE A 178 -11.42 -4.82 10.10
CA PHE A 178 -12.60 -5.70 10.09
C PHE A 178 -12.49 -6.87 11.07
N ARG A 179 -11.37 -7.01 11.79
CA ARG A 179 -11.21 -8.03 12.83
C ARG A 179 -11.99 -7.57 14.08
N VAL A 180 -13.23 -8.03 14.31
CA VAL A 180 -14.05 -7.53 15.44
C VAL A 180 -13.42 -7.82 16.82
N LYS A 181 -13.77 -7.04 17.86
CA LYS A 181 -13.24 -7.25 19.22
C LYS A 181 -13.59 -8.66 19.79
N ALA A 182 -14.72 -9.24 19.38
CA ALA A 182 -15.14 -10.60 19.73
C ALA A 182 -14.40 -11.73 18.96
N VAL A 183 -13.45 -11.38 18.09
CA VAL A 183 -12.61 -12.34 17.37
C VAL A 183 -11.65 -13.06 18.33
N THR A 184 -11.24 -12.42 19.43
CA THR A 184 -10.38 -13.03 20.46
C THR A 184 -11.15 -13.99 21.36
N GLU A 185 -12.41 -13.67 21.66
CA GLU A 185 -13.32 -14.50 22.49
C GLU A 185 -13.71 -15.82 21.78
N ASN A 186 -13.72 -15.83 20.44
CA ASN A 186 -14.09 -16.99 19.62
C ASN A 186 -12.91 -17.56 18.80
N ASN A 187 -11.67 -17.35 19.22
CA ASN A 187 -10.47 -17.93 18.59
C ASN A 187 -10.40 -17.72 17.06
N TYR A 188 -10.76 -16.51 16.60
CA TYR A 188 -10.79 -16.11 15.18
C TYR A 188 -11.81 -16.82 14.29
N GLN A 189 -12.73 -17.60 14.85
CA GLN A 189 -13.76 -18.30 14.08
C GLN A 189 -14.59 -17.29 13.26
N HIS A 190 -15.22 -16.29 13.88
CA HIS A 190 -16.18 -15.43 13.16
C HIS A 190 -15.58 -14.36 12.23
N ALA A 191 -14.29 -14.03 12.35
CA ALA A 191 -13.63 -13.05 11.46
C ALA A 191 -13.70 -13.45 9.98
N PHE A 192 -13.92 -14.75 9.72
CA PHE A 192 -13.87 -15.35 8.41
C PHE A 192 -15.21 -15.97 8.00
N ASP A 193 -16.28 -15.76 8.75
CA ASP A 193 -17.58 -16.39 8.43
C ASP A 193 -18.12 -15.93 7.09
N HIS A 194 -18.01 -14.64 6.79
CA HIS A 194 -18.37 -14.12 5.47
C HIS A 194 -17.54 -14.76 4.35
N ILE A 195 -16.25 -15.01 4.59
CA ILE A 195 -15.36 -15.70 3.64
C ILE A 195 -15.72 -17.19 3.53
N ARG A 196 -16.08 -17.85 4.63
CA ARG A 196 -16.51 -19.25 4.65
C ARG A 196 -17.82 -19.43 3.91
N ASP A 197 -18.79 -18.56 4.14
CA ASP A 197 -20.07 -18.59 3.46
C ASP A 197 -19.91 -18.30 1.97
N PHE A 198 -19.02 -17.37 1.60
CA PHE A 198 -18.63 -17.17 0.20
C PHE A 198 -17.93 -18.40 -0.42
N SER A 199 -17.08 -19.10 0.32
CA SER A 199 -16.43 -20.32 -0.16
C SER A 199 -17.43 -21.44 -0.42
N LYS A 200 -18.47 -21.56 0.43
CA LYS A 200 -19.56 -22.53 0.26
C LYS A 200 -20.38 -22.26 -1.00
N THR A 201 -20.64 -20.99 -1.32
CA THR A 201 -21.44 -20.62 -2.52
C THR A 201 -20.66 -20.74 -3.82
N THR A 202 -19.34 -20.63 -3.78
CA THR A 202 -18.46 -20.69 -4.97
C THR A 202 -17.82 -22.07 -5.22
N ASN A 203 -18.12 -23.06 -4.37
CA ASN A 203 -17.54 -24.40 -4.42
C ASN A 203 -15.99 -24.41 -4.37
N GLN A 204 -15.37 -23.32 -3.89
CA GLN A 204 -13.94 -23.23 -3.67
C GLN A 204 -13.56 -23.88 -2.33
N LYS A 205 -12.40 -24.54 -2.27
CA LYS A 205 -11.91 -25.15 -1.02
C LYS A 205 -11.31 -24.08 -0.11
N ILE A 206 -11.81 -23.98 1.12
CA ILE A 206 -11.32 -23.06 2.16
C ILE A 206 -9.82 -23.28 2.47
N GLU A 207 -9.29 -24.48 2.26
CA GLU A 207 -7.87 -24.81 2.48
C GLU A 207 -6.92 -24.13 1.48
N GLU A 208 -7.44 -23.64 0.35
CA GLU A 208 -6.74 -22.81 -0.64
C GLU A 208 -6.91 -21.30 -0.34
N ILE A 209 -7.57 -20.92 0.75
CA ILE A 209 -7.67 -19.54 1.26
C ILE A 209 -6.46 -19.27 2.16
N VAL A 210 -5.33 -19.00 1.51
CA VAL A 210 -3.96 -19.07 2.08
C VAL A 210 -3.58 -17.89 3.01
N THR A 211 -4.54 -17.22 3.65
CA THR A 211 -4.25 -16.07 4.52
C THR A 211 -4.87 -16.15 5.88
N LEU A 212 -5.54 -17.25 6.21
CA LEU A 212 -5.91 -17.53 7.58
C LEU A 212 -4.68 -18.11 8.25
N PRO A 213 -4.03 -17.35 9.13
CA PRO A 213 -2.89 -17.87 9.83
C PRO A 213 -3.42 -19.06 10.66
N LYS A 214 -2.82 -20.24 10.48
CA LYS A 214 -3.12 -21.35 11.39
C LYS A 214 -2.69 -20.87 12.77
N THR A 215 -3.64 -20.68 13.68
CA THR A 215 -3.43 -20.06 15.00
C THR A 215 -2.33 -20.72 15.83
N ASN A 216 -1.96 -21.96 15.48
CA ASN A 216 -0.93 -22.76 16.12
C ASN A 216 0.46 -22.65 15.43
N ASP A 217 0.65 -21.77 14.43
CA ASP A 217 1.95 -21.52 13.80
C ASP A 217 2.58 -20.24 14.38
N PRO A 218 3.47 -20.35 15.38
CA PRO A 218 4.06 -19.20 16.05
C PRO A 218 4.96 -18.36 15.14
N MET A 219 5.34 -18.87 13.96
CA MET A 219 6.18 -18.14 13.01
C MET A 219 5.35 -17.15 12.17
N ILE A 220 4.06 -17.41 11.97
CA ILE A 220 3.23 -16.66 10.99
C ILE A 220 2.02 -16.03 11.66
N TYR A 221 1.67 -16.46 12.87
CA TYR A 221 0.62 -15.84 13.65
C TYR A 221 0.98 -15.60 15.10
N ASP A 222 0.79 -14.35 15.51
CA ASP A 222 0.86 -13.93 16.91
C ASP A 222 -0.48 -13.29 17.27
N VAL A 223 -1.28 -14.02 18.05
CA VAL A 223 -2.60 -13.60 18.55
C VAL A 223 -2.49 -12.25 19.25
N ARG A 224 -1.51 -12.11 20.17
CA ARG A 224 -1.30 -10.90 20.96
C ARG A 224 -0.89 -9.73 20.07
N ARG A 225 -0.05 -9.97 19.05
CA ARG A 225 0.24 -8.94 18.05
C ARG A 225 -1.02 -8.55 17.29
N SER A 226 -1.81 -9.51 16.79
CA SER A 226 -3.04 -9.20 16.08
C SER A 226 -4.01 -8.37 16.93
N GLU A 227 -4.11 -8.64 18.23
CA GLU A 227 -4.88 -7.85 19.19
C GLU A 227 -4.35 -6.42 19.34
N ASN A 228 -3.02 -6.27 19.47
CA ASN A 228 -2.38 -4.97 19.56
C ASN A 228 -2.55 -4.16 18.27
N LEU A 229 -2.42 -4.79 17.11
CA LEU A 229 -2.66 -4.17 15.80
C LEU A 229 -4.10 -3.68 15.69
N TYR A 230 -5.06 -4.50 16.09
CA TYR A 230 -6.47 -4.09 16.14
C TYR A 230 -6.69 -2.91 17.08
N THR A 231 -6.16 -2.99 18.30
CA THR A 231 -6.39 -1.99 19.33
C THR A 231 -5.79 -0.63 18.96
N HIS A 232 -4.58 -0.62 18.40
CA HIS A 232 -3.81 0.61 18.20
C HIS A 232 -3.75 1.10 16.76
N LEU A 233 -3.94 0.23 15.77
CA LEU A 233 -3.69 0.53 14.36
C LEU A 233 -4.88 0.25 13.43
N ARG A 234 -6.04 -0.20 13.93
CA ARG A 234 -7.21 -0.46 13.07
C ARG A 234 -7.70 0.75 12.26
N THR A 235 -7.43 1.97 12.71
CA THR A 235 -7.80 3.20 11.99
C THR A 235 -6.70 3.73 11.08
N TYR A 236 -5.50 3.11 11.12
CA TYR A 236 -4.40 3.49 10.25
C TYR A 236 -4.55 2.79 8.89
N GLY A 237 -4.98 3.55 7.88
CA GLY A 237 -5.41 3.00 6.58
C GLY A 237 -4.36 2.24 5.77
N TYR A 238 -3.08 2.31 6.14
CA TYR A 238 -1.99 1.65 5.41
C TYR A 238 -1.43 0.40 6.12
N ILE A 239 -1.95 0.01 7.30
CA ILE A 239 -1.40 -1.12 8.08
C ILE A 239 -1.36 -2.43 7.29
N ASP A 240 -2.42 -2.72 6.55
CA ASP A 240 -2.59 -3.98 5.83
C ASP A 240 -1.62 -4.14 4.66
N SER A 241 -1.06 -3.04 4.16
CA SER A 241 0.01 -3.07 3.14
C SER A 241 1.34 -3.63 3.64
N ILE A 242 1.51 -3.73 4.96
CA ILE A 242 2.64 -4.37 5.63
C ILE A 242 2.21 -5.71 6.24
N ASN A 243 1.06 -5.75 6.92
CA ASN A 243 0.61 -6.95 7.62
C ASN A 243 0.36 -8.13 6.67
N THR A 244 -0.07 -7.88 5.44
CA THR A 244 -0.21 -8.92 4.40
C THR A 244 1.12 -9.57 4.02
N ILE A 245 2.25 -8.86 4.07
CA ILE A 245 3.57 -9.44 3.83
C ILE A 245 3.96 -10.37 4.98
N PHE A 246 3.68 -9.98 6.22
CA PHE A 246 3.97 -10.82 7.38
C PHE A 246 3.09 -12.08 7.40
N GLU A 247 1.76 -11.92 7.43
CA GLU A 247 0.82 -13.05 7.55
C GLU A 247 0.74 -13.89 6.26
N GLY A 248 0.98 -13.26 5.11
CA GLY A 248 0.92 -13.90 3.79
C GLY A 248 2.17 -14.70 3.42
N TYR A 249 3.21 -14.76 4.25
CA TYR A 249 4.51 -15.36 3.87
C TYR A 249 4.40 -16.76 3.24
N LYS A 250 3.49 -17.61 3.72
CA LYS A 250 3.25 -18.95 3.15
C LYS A 250 2.83 -18.94 1.68
N THR A 251 2.18 -17.88 1.20
CA THR A 251 1.75 -17.73 -0.20
C THR A 251 2.90 -17.44 -1.15
N PHE A 252 3.97 -16.82 -0.64
CA PHE A 252 5.04 -16.27 -1.49
C PHE A 252 6.44 -16.72 -1.09
N LYS A 253 6.60 -17.54 -0.06
CA LYS A 253 7.92 -18.08 0.37
C LYS A 253 8.68 -18.86 -0.71
N MET A 254 7.99 -19.29 -1.76
CA MET A 254 8.61 -20.06 -2.86
C MET A 254 9.22 -19.19 -3.96
N TYR A 255 8.88 -17.90 -4.01
CA TYR A 255 9.49 -16.99 -4.98
C TYR A 255 10.91 -16.67 -4.53
N ASP A 256 11.84 -16.61 -5.47
CA ASP A 256 13.22 -16.22 -5.21
C ASP A 256 13.28 -14.75 -4.77
N PHE A 257 12.46 -13.89 -5.41
CA PHE A 257 12.37 -12.47 -5.08
C PHE A 257 10.93 -11.95 -4.99
N VAL A 258 10.70 -11.01 -4.07
CA VAL A 258 9.42 -10.32 -3.92
C VAL A 258 9.62 -8.81 -3.98
N LEU A 259 8.75 -8.14 -4.73
CA LEU A 259 8.60 -6.70 -4.75
C LEU A 259 7.34 -6.35 -3.97
N ARG A 260 7.48 -5.85 -2.73
CA ARG A 260 6.37 -5.18 -2.04
C ARG A 260 6.28 -3.76 -2.54
N THR A 261 5.10 -3.33 -2.98
CA THR A 261 4.89 -1.97 -3.49
C THR A 261 3.52 -1.44 -3.09
N ASP A 262 3.35 -0.12 -3.16
CA ASP A 262 2.03 0.51 -3.07
C ASP A 262 1.24 0.34 -4.38
N ILE A 263 -0.06 0.61 -4.36
CA ILE A 263 -0.95 0.46 -5.53
C ILE A 263 -0.77 1.63 -6.51
N ASP A 264 -0.39 2.81 -6.00
CA ASP A 264 -0.23 4.04 -6.77
C ASP A 264 1.13 4.13 -7.47
N VAL A 265 1.52 3.03 -8.12
CA VAL A 265 2.81 2.90 -8.81
C VAL A 265 2.65 2.36 -10.23
N PHE A 266 3.73 2.45 -11.01
CA PHE A 266 3.92 1.72 -12.25
C PHE A 266 5.18 0.87 -12.18
N ILE A 267 5.12 -0.34 -12.73
CA ILE A 267 6.30 -1.18 -12.94
C ILE A 267 6.92 -0.79 -14.28
N TYR A 268 8.20 -0.44 -14.27
CA TYR A 268 8.90 -0.02 -15.49
C TYR A 268 9.49 -1.24 -16.21
N ARG A 269 9.66 -1.13 -17.53
CA ARG A 269 10.15 -2.22 -18.41
C ARG A 269 11.47 -2.84 -17.92
N HIS A 270 12.41 -2.04 -17.44
CA HIS A 270 13.71 -2.55 -16.96
C HIS A 270 13.59 -3.48 -15.74
N PHE A 271 12.49 -3.45 -14.99
CA PHE A 271 12.24 -4.45 -13.94
C PHE A 271 12.24 -5.88 -14.49
N GLY A 272 11.87 -6.08 -15.76
CA GLY A 272 11.87 -7.38 -16.44
C GLY A 272 13.20 -8.14 -16.35
N HIS A 273 14.33 -7.43 -16.35
CA HIS A 273 15.68 -8.01 -16.36
C HIS A 273 16.48 -7.78 -15.07
N TYR A 274 15.83 -7.22 -14.06
CA TYR A 274 16.48 -6.82 -12.83
C TYR A 274 16.22 -7.84 -11.71
N ILE A 275 17.30 -8.23 -11.03
CA ILE A 275 17.29 -8.96 -9.76
C ILE A 275 18.29 -8.29 -8.82
N PRO A 276 18.05 -8.27 -7.50
CA PRO A 276 19.00 -7.70 -6.56
C PRO A 276 20.27 -8.55 -6.49
N ALA A 277 21.43 -7.92 -6.66
CA ALA A 277 22.71 -8.60 -6.55
C ALA A 277 23.00 -8.97 -5.10
N ASN A 278 23.77 -10.04 -4.91
CA ASN A 278 24.32 -10.43 -3.60
C ASN A 278 23.25 -10.46 -2.49
N CYS A 279 22.03 -10.95 -2.77
CA CYS A 279 21.01 -11.12 -1.75
C CYS A 279 20.78 -9.87 -0.89
N THR A 280 20.78 -8.72 -1.56
CA THR A 280 20.61 -7.41 -0.95
C THR A 280 19.16 -7.01 -1.11
N LEU A 281 18.49 -6.69 -0.01
CA LEU A 281 17.19 -6.02 -0.07
C LEU A 281 17.41 -4.60 -0.60
N ILE A 282 16.58 -4.17 -1.54
CA ILE A 282 16.60 -2.81 -2.07
C ILE A 282 15.35 -2.10 -1.58
N THR A 283 15.50 -0.85 -1.15
CA THR A 283 14.38 0.03 -0.81
C THR A 283 14.42 1.30 -1.65
N GLY A 284 13.26 1.84 -2.04
CA GLY A 284 13.18 3.13 -2.71
C GLY A 284 13.43 4.31 -1.78
N GLY A 285 13.02 5.51 -2.21
CA GLY A 285 13.18 6.76 -1.46
C GLY A 285 11.90 7.19 -0.73
N GLY A 286 12.04 7.71 0.49
CA GLY A 286 10.94 8.23 1.30
C GLY A 286 11.13 9.70 1.69
N GLY A 287 10.10 10.53 1.46
CA GLY A 287 10.15 11.99 1.72
C GLY A 287 10.21 12.43 3.18
N TYR A 288 10.09 11.52 4.15
CA TYR A 288 10.07 11.83 5.58
C TYR A 288 11.46 12.05 6.21
N GLY A 289 12.56 11.83 5.46
CA GLY A 289 13.92 11.73 5.98
C GLY A 289 14.58 13.02 6.50
N THR A 290 13.83 13.88 7.21
CA THR A 290 14.30 15.13 7.82
C THR A 290 15.26 14.90 9.00
N ASP A 291 16.09 15.89 9.34
CA ASP A 291 16.99 15.82 10.50
C ASP A 291 16.25 15.67 11.84
N PHE A 292 15.05 16.26 11.93
CA PHE A 292 14.16 16.06 13.08
C PHE A 292 13.81 14.57 13.22
N ASN A 293 13.27 13.94 12.16
CA ASN A 293 12.86 12.55 12.18
C ASN A 293 14.06 11.61 12.40
N ARG A 294 15.22 11.87 11.78
CA ARG A 294 16.45 11.08 12.00
C ARG A 294 16.86 11.04 13.47
N ARG A 295 16.88 12.20 14.15
CA ARG A 295 17.25 12.29 15.57
C ARG A 295 16.20 11.63 16.46
N LYS A 296 14.90 11.88 16.19
CA LYS A 296 13.81 11.30 16.98
C LYS A 296 13.77 9.77 16.83
N LEU A 297 13.85 9.22 15.62
CA LEU A 297 13.85 7.78 15.38
C LEU A 297 15.08 7.08 15.95
N ARG A 298 16.26 7.73 15.97
CA ARG A 298 17.43 7.18 16.65
C ARG A 298 17.24 7.11 18.16
N ARG A 299 16.58 8.11 18.78
CA ARG A 299 16.20 8.02 20.20
C ARG A 299 15.23 6.86 20.42
N ILE A 300 14.16 6.80 19.64
CA ILE A 300 13.12 5.76 19.77
C ILE A 300 13.75 4.36 19.63
N ALA A 301 14.67 4.17 18.68
CA ALA A 301 15.39 2.91 18.54
C ALA A 301 16.12 2.51 19.83
N ARG A 302 16.77 3.45 20.53
CA ARG A 302 17.39 3.15 21.84
C ARG A 302 16.35 2.78 22.90
N ASP A 303 15.23 3.49 22.93
CA ASP A 303 14.16 3.23 23.90
C ASP A 303 13.49 1.85 23.68
N MET A 304 13.54 1.35 22.43
CA MET A 304 13.10 0.01 22.03
C MET A 304 14.17 -1.09 22.14
N ASP A 305 15.40 -0.75 22.55
CA ASP A 305 16.58 -1.63 22.46
C ASP A 305 16.86 -2.16 21.03
N PHE A 306 16.57 -1.33 20.03
CA PHE A 306 16.86 -1.60 18.63
C PHE A 306 18.21 -1.00 18.24
N ALA A 307 19.08 -1.83 17.64
CA ALA A 307 20.24 -1.35 16.90
C ALA A 307 19.86 -0.27 15.85
N HIS A 308 20.72 0.75 15.70
CA HIS A 308 20.51 1.81 14.72
C HIS A 308 21.80 2.19 14.01
N VAL A 309 21.88 1.88 12.71
CA VAL A 309 23.09 2.09 11.89
C VAL A 309 23.10 3.40 11.12
N GLY A 310 22.12 4.29 11.37
CA GLY A 310 22.07 5.62 10.78
C GLY A 310 21.45 5.71 9.39
N LEU A 311 20.87 4.62 8.87
CA LEU A 311 20.11 4.66 7.61
C LEU A 311 18.85 5.52 7.76
N SER A 312 18.44 6.22 6.70
CA SER A 312 17.25 7.08 6.68
C SER A 312 16.72 7.29 5.26
N GLY A 313 15.51 7.83 5.14
CA GLY A 313 14.90 8.22 3.86
C GLY A 313 14.54 7.02 2.98
N MET A 314 14.29 5.86 3.58
CA MET A 314 13.92 4.62 2.88
C MET A 314 12.43 4.64 2.53
N GLY A 315 12.08 4.35 1.29
CA GLY A 315 10.72 4.35 0.75
C GLY A 315 9.92 3.09 1.12
N SER A 316 8.62 3.11 0.82
CA SER A 316 7.69 2.02 1.13
C SER A 316 7.89 0.80 0.21
N THR A 317 8.53 0.96 -0.95
CA THR A 317 8.77 -0.13 -1.89
C THR A 317 10.03 -0.91 -1.54
N TRP A 318 9.93 -2.24 -1.49
CA TRP A 318 11.04 -3.16 -1.18
C TRP A 318 11.18 -4.23 -2.25
N TYR A 319 12.41 -4.53 -2.66
CA TYR A 319 12.72 -5.63 -3.57
C TYR A 319 13.87 -6.47 -3.05
N GLY A 320 13.61 -7.74 -2.73
CA GLY A 320 14.59 -8.64 -2.11
C GLY A 320 14.09 -10.07 -2.06
N SER A 321 14.74 -10.94 -1.29
CA SER A 321 14.26 -12.31 -1.13
C SER A 321 12.91 -12.33 -0.40
N ALA A 322 12.10 -13.38 -0.64
CA ALA A 322 10.83 -13.56 0.07
C ALA A 322 11.00 -13.51 1.60
N TYR A 323 12.10 -14.07 2.11
CA TYR A 323 12.38 -14.10 3.54
C TYR A 323 12.78 -12.73 4.09
N ASP A 324 13.59 -11.95 3.37
CA ASP A 324 13.93 -10.57 3.78
C ASP A 324 12.67 -9.70 3.87
N GLY A 325 11.77 -9.83 2.90
CA GLY A 325 10.48 -9.13 2.91
C GLY A 325 9.63 -9.47 4.14
N TYR A 326 9.58 -10.76 4.50
CA TYR A 326 8.91 -11.22 5.72
C TYR A 326 9.57 -10.66 7.00
N LEU A 327 10.89 -10.69 7.12
CA LEU A 327 11.61 -10.16 8.28
C LEU A 327 11.38 -8.65 8.46
N VAL A 328 11.48 -7.88 7.38
CA VAL A 328 11.23 -6.44 7.40
C VAL A 328 9.77 -6.15 7.77
N ALA A 329 8.80 -6.87 7.20
CA ALA A 329 7.40 -6.70 7.56
C ALA A 329 7.14 -6.99 9.05
N ASN A 330 7.65 -8.12 9.55
CA ASN A 330 7.53 -8.52 10.96
C ASN A 330 8.03 -7.41 11.90
N GLN A 331 9.25 -6.92 11.67
CA GLN A 331 9.84 -5.88 12.52
C GLN A 331 9.22 -4.49 12.31
N THR A 332 8.73 -4.20 11.10
CA THR A 332 8.01 -2.95 10.81
C THR A 332 6.76 -2.84 11.67
N LEU A 333 6.00 -3.93 11.81
CA LEU A 333 4.81 -3.97 12.67
C LEU A 333 5.13 -3.69 14.14
N ASN A 334 6.25 -4.21 14.66
CA ASN A 334 6.71 -3.92 16.03
C ASN A 334 7.04 -2.42 16.20
N GLY A 335 7.74 -1.83 15.23
CA GLY A 335 8.03 -0.38 15.21
C GLY A 335 6.75 0.47 15.15
N MET A 336 5.81 0.12 14.27
CA MET A 336 4.53 0.83 14.14
C MET A 336 3.71 0.79 15.44
N LEU A 337 3.66 -0.38 16.10
CA LEU A 337 2.96 -0.55 17.37
C LEU A 337 3.54 0.34 18.47
N TRP A 338 4.87 0.30 18.64
CA TRP A 338 5.55 1.14 19.63
C TRP A 338 5.26 2.63 19.38
N LEU A 339 5.42 3.06 18.13
CA LEU A 339 5.21 4.44 17.73
C LEU A 339 3.78 4.91 18.01
N ALA A 340 2.77 4.11 17.63
CA ALA A 340 1.38 4.45 17.86
C ALA A 340 1.01 4.46 19.35
N GLN A 341 1.61 3.59 20.16
CA GLN A 341 1.31 3.53 21.60
C GLN A 341 1.98 4.65 22.39
N TYR A 342 3.26 4.93 22.12
CA TYR A 342 4.10 5.72 23.02
C TYR A 342 4.60 7.05 22.43
N GLU A 343 4.56 7.22 21.10
CA GLU A 343 5.27 8.34 20.44
C GLU A 343 4.37 9.32 19.69
N PHE A 344 3.15 8.89 19.33
CA PHE A 344 2.11 9.74 18.76
C PHE A 344 1.01 10.02 19.77
N ALA A 345 0.60 11.28 19.88
CA ALA A 345 -0.53 11.71 20.68
C ALA A 345 -1.86 11.39 19.98
N THR A 346 -2.96 11.37 20.75
CA THR A 346 -4.30 11.09 20.22
C THR A 346 -4.70 11.97 19.03
N PRO A 347 -4.51 13.31 19.04
CA PRO A 347 -4.86 14.14 17.88
C PRO A 347 -4.07 13.81 16.61
N GLU A 348 -2.82 13.37 16.74
CA GLU A 348 -2.00 12.91 15.62
C GLU A 348 -2.56 11.60 15.03
N ARG A 349 -2.91 10.64 15.89
CA ARG A 349 -3.48 9.33 15.49
C ARG A 349 -4.86 9.42 14.87
N GLU A 350 -5.66 10.38 15.32
CA GLU A 350 -7.03 10.62 14.82
C GLU A 350 -7.05 11.51 13.57
N SER A 351 -5.90 11.78 12.96
CA SER A 351 -5.77 12.61 11.76
C SER A 351 -6.28 14.05 11.92
N LYS A 352 -6.45 14.54 13.15
CA LYS A 352 -6.96 15.90 13.44
C LYS A 352 -5.99 17.01 13.02
N LEU A 353 -4.71 16.69 12.88
CA LEU A 353 -3.67 17.63 12.46
C LEU A 353 -3.44 17.66 10.94
N GLY A 354 -4.12 16.80 10.17
CA GLY A 354 -3.94 16.68 8.73
C GLY A 354 -2.46 16.56 8.35
N THR A 355 -2.03 17.39 7.39
CA THR A 355 -0.64 17.43 6.89
C THR A 355 0.25 18.46 7.59
N LEU A 356 -0.22 19.12 8.66
CA LEU A 356 0.51 20.22 9.33
C LEU A 356 1.93 19.83 9.76
N MET A 357 2.11 18.58 10.18
CA MET A 357 3.39 18.06 10.67
C MET A 357 4.27 17.44 9.56
N TRP A 358 3.83 17.43 8.31
CA TRP A 358 4.60 16.90 7.18
C TRP A 358 5.66 17.93 6.72
N PRO A 359 6.90 17.54 6.33
CA PRO A 359 7.46 16.18 6.30
C PRO A 359 8.16 15.76 7.59
N GLN A 360 7.95 16.49 8.69
CA GLN A 360 8.44 16.11 10.01
C GLN A 360 7.57 14.99 10.60
N TRP A 361 7.07 15.09 11.83
CA TRP A 361 6.44 13.99 12.58
C TRP A 361 4.97 13.79 12.21
N HIS A 362 4.70 13.05 11.13
CA HIS A 362 3.36 12.91 10.57
C HIS A 362 2.83 11.46 10.65
N TYR A 363 1.68 11.28 11.30
CA TYR A 363 1.10 9.94 11.52
C TYR A 363 0.75 9.20 10.23
N GLY A 364 0.41 9.92 9.15
CA GLY A 364 0.07 9.30 7.86
C GLY A 364 1.20 8.50 7.20
N VAL A 365 2.44 8.64 7.69
CA VAL A 365 3.59 7.84 7.25
C VAL A 365 4.16 6.95 8.36
N LEU A 366 3.33 6.56 9.34
CA LEU A 366 3.70 5.67 10.43
C LEU A 366 4.42 4.39 9.95
N LEU A 367 3.99 3.82 8.83
CA LEU A 367 4.62 2.63 8.23
C LEU A 367 6.10 2.89 7.88
N LEU A 368 6.42 4.09 7.37
CA LEU A 368 7.78 4.44 6.98
C LEU A 368 8.69 4.61 8.20
N TYR A 369 8.17 5.14 9.31
CA TYR A 369 8.89 5.21 10.57
C TYR A 369 9.11 3.83 11.20
N GLY A 370 8.08 2.98 11.20
CA GLY A 370 8.20 1.60 11.67
C GLY A 370 9.23 0.82 10.86
N GLN A 371 9.21 0.98 9.54
CA GLN A 371 10.20 0.40 8.63
C GLN A 371 11.60 0.96 8.87
N HIS A 372 11.73 2.27 9.12
CA HIS A 372 13.01 2.90 9.44
C HIS A 372 13.67 2.18 10.62
N LEU A 373 12.91 1.98 11.70
CA LEU A 373 13.37 1.30 12.91
C LEU A 373 13.72 -0.17 12.59
N ALA A 374 12.84 -0.87 11.90
CA ALA A 374 13.00 -2.28 11.53
C ALA A 374 14.27 -2.54 10.71
N ILE A 375 14.46 -1.80 9.62
CA ILE A 375 15.61 -1.99 8.73
C ILE A 375 16.92 -1.66 9.45
N ASN A 376 16.96 -0.56 10.20
CA ASN A 376 18.15 -0.18 10.94
C ASN A 376 18.54 -1.27 11.96
N HIS A 377 17.56 -1.87 12.64
CA HIS A 377 17.77 -2.97 13.57
C HIS A 377 18.28 -4.23 12.88
N LEU A 378 17.61 -4.66 11.80
CA LEU A 378 17.96 -5.88 11.06
C LEU A 378 19.35 -5.78 10.42
N VAL A 379 19.75 -4.60 9.94
CA VAL A 379 21.10 -4.36 9.41
C VAL A 379 22.12 -4.35 10.55
N GLY A 380 21.85 -3.63 11.66
CA GLY A 380 22.76 -3.55 12.80
C GLY A 380 22.98 -4.88 13.51
N THR A 381 22.06 -5.83 13.34
CA THR A 381 22.16 -7.20 13.87
C THR A 381 22.59 -8.23 12.81
N ASN A 382 23.02 -7.77 11.62
CA ASN A 382 23.48 -8.61 10.50
C ASN A 382 22.45 -9.65 10.02
N GLN A 383 21.15 -9.39 10.20
CA GLN A 383 20.08 -10.27 9.72
C GLN A 383 19.74 -10.03 8.25
N ILE A 384 19.93 -8.82 7.74
CA ILE A 384 19.73 -8.49 6.32
C ILE A 384 20.88 -7.62 5.80
N ARG A 385 21.09 -7.66 4.48
CA ARG A 385 21.87 -6.66 3.75
C ARG A 385 20.92 -5.74 3.01
N ILE A 386 21.21 -4.43 3.03
CA ILE A 386 20.36 -3.45 2.35
C ILE A 386 21.14 -2.49 1.46
N ARG A 387 20.52 -2.11 0.35
CA ARG A 387 20.89 -0.96 -0.48
C ARG A 387 19.71 0.02 -0.52
N ILE A 388 19.96 1.29 -0.22
CA ILE A 388 19.03 2.35 -0.57
C ILE A 388 19.15 2.55 -2.09
N GLY A 389 18.13 2.12 -2.82
CA GLY A 389 18.05 2.17 -4.27
C GLY A 389 17.01 3.19 -4.71
N SER A 390 17.07 4.41 -4.18
CA SER A 390 16.19 5.50 -4.58
C SER A 390 16.38 5.91 -6.04
N ASP A 391 17.49 5.51 -6.67
CA ASP A 391 17.76 5.59 -8.11
C ASP A 391 17.00 4.53 -8.92
N LEU A 392 16.50 3.47 -8.26
CA LEU A 392 15.85 2.32 -8.89
C LEU A 392 14.35 2.23 -8.62
N LEU A 393 13.96 2.42 -7.36
CA LEU A 393 12.60 2.27 -6.84
C LEU A 393 12.05 3.61 -6.36
N ASP A 394 10.71 3.76 -6.36
CA ASP A 394 9.99 4.98 -5.97
C ASP A 394 10.39 6.23 -6.79
N GLN A 395 10.81 6.03 -8.03
CA GLN A 395 11.14 7.12 -8.97
C GLN A 395 9.88 7.93 -9.32
N SER A 396 9.98 9.24 -9.39
CA SER A 396 8.77 10.06 -9.60
C SER A 396 8.16 9.88 -10.99
N THR A 397 6.83 9.71 -11.08
CA THR A 397 6.07 9.78 -12.34
C THR A 397 6.10 11.17 -12.98
N THR A 398 6.52 12.20 -12.24
CA THR A 398 6.68 13.55 -12.77
C THR A 398 8.03 13.82 -13.39
N ASP A 399 8.97 12.87 -13.34
CA ASP A 399 10.26 13.04 -14.00
C ASP A 399 10.09 13.06 -15.53
N ALA A 400 10.47 14.18 -16.16
CA ALA A 400 10.51 14.32 -17.62
C ALA A 400 11.92 14.57 -18.14
N THR A 401 12.94 14.28 -17.33
CA THR A 401 14.27 14.12 -17.90
C THR A 401 14.23 12.97 -18.93
N THR A 402 14.75 13.25 -20.12
CA THR A 402 14.94 12.33 -21.26
C THR A 402 15.93 11.20 -20.89
N PRO A 403 16.16 10.15 -21.70
CA PRO A 403 16.53 8.78 -21.28
C PRO A 403 17.94 8.59 -20.68
N TYR A 404 18.60 9.67 -20.26
CA TYR A 404 19.90 9.65 -19.58
C TYR A 404 19.84 9.21 -18.11
N VAL A 405 18.65 8.95 -17.56
CA VAL A 405 18.53 8.00 -16.45
C VAL A 405 18.96 6.65 -17.04
N GLN A 406 20.27 6.37 -16.88
CA GLN A 406 21.03 5.30 -17.53
C GLN A 406 20.15 4.10 -17.85
N GLN A 407 20.14 3.67 -19.12
CA GLN A 407 19.48 2.43 -19.56
C GLN A 407 19.67 1.35 -18.47
N GLY A 408 18.56 0.91 -17.85
CA GLY A 408 18.58 -0.10 -16.79
C GLY A 408 18.46 0.36 -15.33
N THR A 409 18.31 1.65 -15.01
CA THR A 409 18.17 2.07 -13.60
C THR A 409 16.73 2.17 -13.11
N ARG A 410 15.78 2.65 -13.92
CA ARG A 410 14.38 2.83 -13.46
C ARG A 410 13.60 1.53 -13.42
N LEU A 411 13.13 1.09 -12.25
CA LEU A 411 12.39 -0.17 -12.07
C LEU A 411 10.93 0.02 -11.65
N ASN A 412 10.66 1.01 -10.81
CA ASN A 412 9.33 1.29 -10.25
C ASN A 412 9.13 2.82 -10.17
N LEU A 413 7.94 3.27 -10.58
CA LEU A 413 7.56 4.67 -10.59
C LEU A 413 6.44 4.94 -9.58
N HIS A 414 6.61 5.92 -8.69
CA HIS A 414 5.64 6.28 -7.67
C HIS A 414 4.87 7.56 -8.02
N CYS A 415 3.54 7.52 -7.84
CA CYS A 415 2.63 8.65 -8.06
C CYS A 415 2.57 9.59 -6.85
N TRP A 416 3.65 10.33 -6.61
CA TRP A 416 3.71 11.34 -5.56
C TRP A 416 2.57 12.36 -5.65
N HIS A 417 2.23 12.99 -4.53
CA HIS A 417 1.13 13.95 -4.46
C HIS A 417 1.49 15.25 -5.18
N THR A 418 1.01 15.40 -6.40
CA THR A 418 1.31 16.54 -7.28
C THR A 418 0.22 16.68 -8.32
N ASP A 419 0.06 17.88 -8.89
CA ASP A 419 -0.80 18.15 -10.04
C ASP A 419 0.01 18.30 -11.33
N ASN A 420 1.33 18.13 -11.27
CA ASN A 420 2.20 18.30 -12.42
C ASN A 420 2.30 17.00 -13.25
N ARG A 421 2.26 17.13 -14.58
CA ARG A 421 2.56 16.04 -15.53
C ARG A 421 1.61 14.83 -15.43
N PHE A 422 2.02 13.75 -14.76
CA PHE A 422 1.15 12.64 -14.39
C PHE A 422 0.81 12.71 -12.91
N SER A 423 -0.39 13.20 -12.63
CA SER A 423 -1.05 13.23 -11.33
C SER A 423 -2.15 12.17 -11.24
N LYS A 424 -2.11 11.33 -10.19
CA LYS A 424 -3.19 10.39 -9.86
C LYS A 424 -4.50 11.11 -9.52
N PHE A 425 -4.43 12.31 -8.93
CA PHE A 425 -5.61 13.11 -8.61
C PHE A 425 -6.28 13.63 -9.87
N ALA A 426 -5.51 14.22 -10.79
CA ALA A 426 -6.02 14.67 -12.09
C ALA A 426 -6.56 13.50 -12.94
N PHE A 427 -5.95 12.31 -12.83
CA PHE A 427 -6.46 11.10 -13.49
C PHE A 427 -7.85 10.73 -12.99
N LYS A 428 -8.04 10.68 -11.67
CA LYS A 428 -9.31 10.35 -11.01
C LYS A 428 -10.39 11.40 -11.28
N MET A 429 -10.03 12.68 -11.33
CA MET A 429 -10.93 13.77 -11.73
C MET A 429 -11.27 13.77 -13.22
N GLY A 430 -10.63 12.89 -14.02
CA GLY A 430 -10.88 12.78 -15.44
C GLY A 430 -10.29 13.92 -16.27
N HIS A 431 -9.31 14.64 -15.76
CA HIS A 431 -8.66 15.75 -16.47
C HIS A 431 -7.92 15.30 -17.74
N TYR A 432 -7.59 14.01 -17.86
CA TYR A 432 -6.97 13.44 -19.08
C TYR A 432 -7.97 12.89 -20.09
N LYS A 433 -9.29 13.19 -19.99
CA LYS A 433 -10.30 12.70 -20.95
C LYS A 433 -10.00 13.07 -22.41
N GLN A 434 -9.37 14.22 -22.63
CA GLN A 434 -8.99 14.74 -23.95
C GLN A 434 -7.53 14.42 -24.32
N ALA A 435 -6.80 13.69 -23.47
CA ALA A 435 -5.41 13.35 -23.74
C ALA A 435 -5.34 12.36 -24.91
N GLU A 436 -4.66 12.75 -25.99
CA GLU A 436 -4.44 11.89 -27.15
C GLU A 436 -3.39 10.83 -26.82
N LEU A 437 -3.79 9.55 -26.77
CA LEU A 437 -2.90 8.42 -26.45
C LEU A 437 -1.66 8.38 -27.36
N GLU A 438 -1.83 8.74 -28.64
CA GLU A 438 -0.76 8.78 -29.64
C GLU A 438 0.44 9.64 -29.23
N LYS A 439 0.22 10.74 -28.51
CA LYS A 439 1.27 11.63 -28.02
C LYS A 439 2.20 10.95 -27.01
N TYR A 440 1.76 9.87 -26.38
CA TYR A 440 2.50 9.15 -25.34
C TYR A 440 3.04 7.80 -25.82
N ARG A 441 2.94 7.46 -27.11
CA ARG A 441 3.52 6.22 -27.64
C ARG A 441 5.04 6.19 -27.52
N ASN A 442 5.69 7.34 -27.71
CA ASN A 442 7.13 7.51 -27.49
C ASN A 442 7.42 7.75 -25.99
N ASP A 443 7.26 6.69 -25.19
CA ASP A 443 7.25 6.73 -23.73
C ASP A 443 8.65 6.70 -23.07
N THR A 444 9.58 7.47 -23.62
CA THR A 444 10.98 7.54 -23.16
C THR A 444 11.17 8.19 -21.79
N THR A 445 10.18 8.96 -21.31
CA THR A 445 10.19 9.59 -19.98
C THR A 445 9.31 8.81 -19.00
N ALA A 446 9.58 8.96 -17.69
CA ALA A 446 8.73 8.36 -16.65
C ALA A 446 7.27 8.83 -16.77
N GLN A 447 7.09 10.12 -17.05
CA GLN A 447 5.79 10.71 -17.28
C GLN A 447 5.05 10.09 -18.47
N ALA A 448 5.69 10.02 -19.64
CA ALA A 448 5.03 9.54 -20.85
C ALA A 448 4.65 8.06 -20.68
N TYR A 449 5.50 7.27 -20.03
CA TYR A 449 5.22 5.89 -19.66
C TYR A 449 4.02 5.77 -18.72
N ALA A 450 4.01 6.51 -17.61
CA ALA A 450 2.92 6.51 -16.64
C ALA A 450 1.59 6.93 -17.30
N MET A 451 1.60 8.00 -18.10
CA MET A 451 0.43 8.47 -18.83
C MET A 451 -0.10 7.42 -19.80
N ARG A 452 0.78 6.80 -20.61
CA ARG A 452 0.40 5.76 -21.56
C ARG A 452 -0.25 4.58 -20.84
N MET A 453 0.41 4.04 -19.82
CA MET A 453 -0.11 2.90 -19.04
C MET A 453 -1.45 3.20 -18.39
N ALA A 454 -1.63 4.40 -17.83
CA ALA A 454 -2.89 4.80 -17.19
C ALA A 454 -4.03 5.02 -18.19
N LEU A 455 -3.76 5.66 -19.33
CA LEU A 455 -4.77 5.85 -20.37
C LEU A 455 -5.15 4.53 -21.03
N GLU A 456 -4.18 3.70 -21.42
CA GLU A 456 -4.45 2.37 -21.96
C GLU A 456 -5.27 1.53 -20.98
N SER A 457 -4.88 1.51 -19.70
CA SER A 457 -5.62 0.74 -18.69
C SER A 457 -7.02 1.29 -18.45
N LYS A 458 -7.30 2.57 -18.73
CA LYS A 458 -8.65 3.15 -18.67
C LYS A 458 -9.53 2.73 -19.84
N TYR A 459 -9.00 2.76 -21.06
CA TYR A 459 -9.78 2.51 -22.28
C TYR A 459 -9.89 1.02 -22.64
N MET A 460 -9.00 0.17 -22.11
CA MET A 460 -9.02 -1.26 -22.36
C MET A 460 -10.09 -1.98 -21.53
N THR A 461 -10.75 -2.99 -22.08
CA THR A 461 -11.60 -3.88 -21.29
C THR A 461 -10.75 -4.74 -20.35
N LEU A 462 -11.35 -5.29 -19.28
CA LEU A 462 -10.62 -6.16 -18.35
C LEU A 462 -10.14 -7.43 -19.06
N GLU A 463 -10.95 -7.98 -19.94
CA GLU A 463 -10.66 -9.18 -20.73
C GLU A 463 -9.49 -8.95 -21.69
N HIS A 464 -9.44 -7.77 -22.32
CA HIS A 464 -8.33 -7.43 -23.20
C HIS A 464 -7.04 -7.22 -22.38
N MET A 465 -7.11 -6.61 -21.18
CA MET A 465 -5.92 -6.56 -20.31
C MET A 465 -5.44 -7.96 -19.89
N ALA A 466 -6.37 -8.86 -19.57
CA ALA A 466 -6.03 -10.25 -19.22
C ALA A 466 -5.35 -10.98 -20.40
N SER A 467 -5.83 -10.76 -21.63
CA SER A 467 -5.27 -11.42 -22.81
C SER A 467 -3.84 -10.96 -23.11
N LEU A 468 -3.44 -9.74 -22.75
CA LEU A 468 -2.04 -9.29 -22.86
C LEU A 468 -1.08 -10.21 -22.10
N VAL A 469 -1.46 -10.63 -20.89
CA VAL A 469 -0.64 -11.50 -20.03
C VAL A 469 -0.67 -12.95 -20.52
N GLN A 470 -1.84 -13.43 -20.93
CA GLN A 470 -2.02 -14.79 -21.45
C GLN A 470 -1.23 -15.01 -22.75
N ASN A 471 -1.25 -14.04 -23.67
CA ASN A 471 -0.53 -14.14 -24.94
C ASN A 471 0.99 -14.19 -24.76
N ILE A 472 1.53 -13.48 -23.76
CA ILE A 472 2.96 -13.57 -23.43
C ILE A 472 3.28 -14.99 -22.94
N SER A 473 2.41 -15.54 -22.09
CA SER A 473 2.58 -16.85 -21.48
C SER A 473 2.48 -18.03 -22.45
N THR A 474 1.80 -17.86 -23.60
CA THR A 474 1.71 -18.89 -24.66
C THR A 474 2.82 -18.78 -25.70
N SER A 475 3.49 -17.63 -25.77
CA SER A 475 4.60 -17.37 -26.71
C SER A 475 5.99 -17.71 -26.18
N SER A 476 6.10 -17.97 -24.86
CA SER A 476 7.31 -18.38 -24.14
C SER A 476 7.31 -19.87 -23.85
#